data_AF-A0A2X2WNK1-F1
#
_entry.id   AF-A0A2X2WNK1-F1
#
_cell.length_a   1.000
_cell.length_b   1.000
_cell.length_c   1.000
_cell.angle_alpha   90.00
_cell.angle_beta   90.00
_cell.angle_gamma   90.00
#
_symmetry.space_group_name_H-M   'P 1'
#
loop_
_entity.id
_entity.type
_entity.pdbx_description
1 polymer ?
#
loop_
_entity_poly.entity_id
_entity_poly.type
_entity_poly.pdbx_seq_one_letter_code
_entity_poly.pdbx_strand_id
1 'polypeptide(L)'
;MDNEQAQIRDILARPTDYLNASQKRWEGYQQKGLTNPDATPEQTRVAVKAIETLNGNWRSPGGAIKHHTVTPSVTGRWFSGNQTWPWDTWKQAFAMAHFNPEIAKENIRAVFSWQIQPDDPLRPQDAGFVPDLIAWNLSPERGGDGGNWNERNTKPSLAAWSVMEVYNVTKDKAWLEEMYPKLVAYHDWWLRNRDHNGNGVPEYGATRDKAHNTDTGEMLFTVKQGDKEETLSGLRNYARIISEGQYDSLEIPAQVAASWESGRDDAAVFGFIDKAQLDKYVANGGKRSDWTVKFAENRRQDGTLLGYSLRQESVDQASYMYSDNHYLAEMATLLNKPNEAQHYRQLAQKLADYINTCMFDPTTHFFYDLRIEEKPLAKRLCGETDR
;
A
#
# COMPACT_ATOMS: atom_id res chain seq x y z
N MET A 1 7.96 29.39 19.01
CA MET A 1 6.90 30.39 19.27
C MET A 1 7.18 31.72 18.58
N ASP A 2 8.45 32.12 18.39
CA ASP A 2 8.79 33.43 17.81
C ASP A 2 8.47 33.60 16.31
N ASN A 3 8.45 32.52 15.53
CA ASN A 3 8.16 32.60 14.08
C ASN A 3 6.72 33.03 13.76
N GLU A 4 5.73 32.60 14.55
CA GLU A 4 4.33 32.89 14.26
C GLU A 4 3.94 34.32 14.65
N GLN A 5 4.56 34.86 15.71
CA GLN A 5 4.29 36.22 16.18
C GLN A 5 4.65 37.28 15.13
N ALA A 6 5.71 37.05 14.36
CA ALA A 6 6.04 37.91 13.23
C ALA A 6 4.99 37.84 12.12
N GLN A 7 4.50 36.63 11.79
CA GLN A 7 3.45 36.45 10.78
C GLN A 7 2.13 37.08 11.20
N ILE A 8 1.71 36.92 12.47
CA ILE A 8 0.50 37.56 13.01
C ILE A 8 0.59 39.08 12.88
N ARG A 9 1.72 39.68 13.26
CA ARG A 9 1.94 41.13 13.09
C ARG A 9 1.85 41.55 11.63
N ASP A 10 2.40 40.76 10.72
CA ASP A 10 2.37 41.06 9.30
C ASP A 10 0.95 40.94 8.70
N ILE A 11 0.20 39.91 9.07
CA ILE A 11 -1.21 39.72 8.68
C ILE A 11 -2.06 40.89 9.14
N LEU A 12 -1.89 41.35 10.38
CA LEU A 12 -2.63 42.48 10.91
C LEU A 12 -2.21 43.81 10.28
N ALA A 13 -0.95 43.94 9.85
CA ALA A 13 -0.46 45.12 9.15
C ALA A 13 -0.95 45.18 7.69
N ARG A 14 -1.15 44.03 7.04
CA ARG A 14 -1.49 43.91 5.61
C ARG A 14 -2.64 42.92 5.35
N PRO A 15 -3.80 43.04 6.00
CA PRO A 15 -4.84 42.00 5.98
C PRO A 15 -5.42 41.77 4.57
N THR A 16 -5.54 42.82 3.75
CA THR A 16 -6.03 42.73 2.38
C THR A 16 -5.15 41.86 1.50
N ASP A 17 -3.82 41.87 1.71
CA ASP A 17 -2.89 41.05 0.92
C ASP A 17 -3.15 39.55 1.17
N TYR A 18 -3.40 39.16 2.42
CA TYR A 18 -3.71 37.77 2.78
C TYR A 18 -5.10 37.33 2.31
N LEU A 19 -6.10 38.22 2.35
CA LEU A 19 -7.42 37.96 1.79
C LEU A 19 -7.32 37.72 0.27
N ASN A 20 -6.62 38.60 -0.44
CA ASN A 20 -6.41 38.50 -1.89
C ASN A 20 -5.59 37.25 -2.26
N ALA A 21 -4.57 36.92 -1.48
CA ALA A 21 -3.78 35.70 -1.69
C ALA A 21 -4.65 34.44 -1.56
N SER A 22 -5.55 34.41 -0.58
CA SER A 22 -6.50 33.30 -0.43
C SER A 22 -7.47 33.21 -1.62
N GLN A 23 -8.10 34.32 -2.00
CA GLN A 23 -9.04 34.39 -3.14
C GLN A 23 -8.38 33.90 -4.43
N LYS A 24 -7.22 34.48 -4.77
CA LYS A 24 -6.47 34.12 -5.98
C LYS A 24 -6.07 32.64 -6.00
N ARG A 25 -5.70 32.08 -4.85
CA ARG A 25 -5.34 30.66 -4.75
C ARG A 25 -6.55 29.74 -5.01
N TRP A 26 -7.71 30.05 -4.44
CA TRP A 26 -8.93 29.27 -4.64
C TRP A 26 -9.51 29.41 -6.05
N GLU A 27 -9.46 30.60 -6.64
CA GLU A 27 -9.76 30.82 -8.06
C GLU A 27 -8.83 29.99 -8.93
N GLY A 28 -7.53 29.96 -8.62
CA GLY A 28 -6.54 29.15 -9.33
C GLY A 28 -6.82 27.65 -9.26
N TYR A 29 -7.28 27.13 -8.12
CA TYR A 29 -7.69 25.72 -8.00
C TYR A 29 -8.87 25.39 -8.91
N GLN A 30 -9.92 26.23 -8.90
CA GLN A 30 -11.09 26.02 -9.75
C GLN A 30 -10.76 26.14 -11.23
N GLN A 31 -9.95 27.14 -11.61
CA GLN A 31 -9.53 27.34 -13.00
C GLN A 31 -8.75 26.14 -13.56
N LYS A 32 -7.91 25.50 -12.73
CA LYS A 32 -7.16 24.31 -13.12
C LYS A 32 -8.00 23.03 -13.10
N GLY A 33 -8.87 22.87 -12.09
CA GLY A 33 -9.58 21.62 -11.84
C GLY A 33 -10.93 21.44 -12.54
N LEU A 34 -11.59 22.53 -12.94
CA LEU A 34 -12.94 22.49 -13.56
C LEU A 34 -12.84 22.61 -15.08
N THR A 35 -12.20 21.64 -15.72
CA THR A 35 -11.84 21.69 -17.15
C THR A 35 -12.73 20.86 -18.07
N ASN A 36 -13.73 20.15 -17.54
CA ASN A 36 -14.68 19.40 -18.36
C ASN A 36 -15.85 20.30 -18.80
N PRO A 37 -15.91 20.73 -20.08
CA PRO A 37 -16.98 21.60 -20.56
C PRO A 37 -18.34 20.89 -20.70
N ASP A 38 -18.33 19.56 -20.73
CA ASP A 38 -19.54 18.74 -20.91
C ASP A 38 -20.21 18.36 -19.58
N ALA A 39 -19.60 18.72 -18.45
CA ALA A 39 -20.15 18.44 -17.13
C ALA A 39 -21.37 19.32 -16.83
N THR A 40 -22.44 18.71 -16.30
CA THR A 40 -23.59 19.48 -15.80
C THR A 40 -23.20 20.33 -14.58
N PRO A 41 -23.98 21.36 -14.21
CA PRO A 41 -23.72 22.15 -13.00
C PRO A 41 -23.62 21.28 -11.72
N GLU A 42 -24.42 20.22 -11.61
CA GLU A 42 -24.41 19.29 -10.48
C GLU A 42 -23.11 18.46 -10.45
N GLN A 43 -22.64 17.98 -11.61
CA GLN A 43 -21.38 17.26 -11.73
C GLN A 43 -20.18 18.16 -11.41
N THR A 44 -20.19 19.40 -11.93
CA THR A 44 -19.18 20.42 -11.59
C THR A 44 -19.18 20.73 -10.10
N ARG A 45 -20.35 20.80 -9.46
CA ARG A 45 -20.46 20.99 -8.00
C ARG A 45 -19.88 19.80 -7.21
N VAL A 46 -19.97 18.58 -7.72
CA VAL A 46 -19.29 17.41 -7.14
C VAL A 46 -17.76 17.58 -7.23
N ALA A 47 -17.24 18.06 -8.36
CA ALA A 47 -15.81 18.36 -8.51
C ALA A 47 -15.34 19.46 -7.54
N VAL A 48 -16.11 20.55 -7.38
CA VAL A 48 -15.82 21.59 -6.37
C VAL A 48 -15.79 21.01 -4.97
N LYS A 49 -16.76 20.15 -4.61
CA LYS A 49 -16.77 19.45 -3.30
C LYS A 49 -15.51 18.61 -3.10
N ALA A 50 -15.03 17.92 -4.14
CA ALA A 50 -13.80 17.14 -4.07
C ALA A 50 -12.57 18.03 -3.85
N ILE A 51 -12.47 19.17 -4.55
CA ILE A 51 -11.40 20.17 -4.36
C ILE A 51 -11.40 20.68 -2.92
N GLU A 52 -12.57 21.06 -2.39
CA GLU A 52 -12.71 21.51 -1.00
C GLU A 52 -12.31 20.42 -0.01
N THR A 53 -12.75 19.18 -0.22
CA THR A 53 -12.47 18.04 0.66
C THR A 53 -10.97 17.74 0.71
N LEU A 54 -10.31 17.63 -0.45
CA LEU A 54 -8.88 17.32 -0.54
C LEU A 54 -8.01 18.45 0.04
N ASN A 55 -8.31 19.71 -0.28
CA ASN A 55 -7.61 20.85 0.33
C ASN A 55 -7.90 20.98 1.84
N GLY A 56 -9.10 20.61 2.29
CA GLY A 56 -9.47 20.53 3.70
C GLY A 56 -8.78 19.38 4.44
N ASN A 57 -8.31 18.37 3.73
CA ASN A 57 -7.54 17.24 4.27
C ASN A 57 -6.01 17.45 4.23
N TRP A 58 -5.53 18.52 3.59
CA TRP A 58 -4.11 18.88 3.49
C TRP A 58 -3.51 19.52 4.76
N ARG A 59 -2.47 18.91 5.32
CA ARG A 59 -1.72 19.35 6.49
C ARG A 59 -0.35 19.91 6.13
N SER A 60 0.08 20.92 6.85
CA SER A 60 1.47 21.39 6.84
C SER A 60 2.40 20.44 7.60
N PRO A 61 3.73 20.55 7.38
CA PRO A 61 4.71 19.81 8.16
C PRO A 61 4.48 19.92 9.67
N GLY A 62 4.68 18.81 10.39
CA GLY A 62 4.43 18.71 11.82
C GLY A 62 4.95 17.41 12.42
N GLY A 63 5.57 17.49 13.60
CA GLY A 63 6.19 16.33 14.24
C GLY A 63 7.27 15.70 13.38
N ALA A 64 7.22 14.38 13.21
CA ALA A 64 8.13 13.58 12.39
C ALA A 64 7.98 13.80 10.88
N ILE A 65 6.82 14.29 10.40
CA ILE A 65 6.56 14.52 8.98
C ILE A 65 7.03 15.92 8.61
N LYS A 66 8.02 16.01 7.71
CA LYS A 66 8.68 17.27 7.31
C LYS A 66 8.16 17.86 5.99
N HIS A 67 7.23 17.17 5.33
CA HIS A 67 6.57 17.60 4.11
C HIS A 67 5.10 17.96 4.38
N HIS A 68 4.50 18.74 3.48
CA HIS A 68 3.05 18.80 3.46
C HIS A 68 2.47 17.42 3.12
N THR A 69 1.32 17.07 3.68
CA THR A 69 0.67 15.77 3.45
C THR A 69 -0.84 15.91 3.38
N VAL A 70 -1.56 14.91 2.88
CA VAL A 70 -3.02 14.87 2.83
C VAL A 70 -3.49 13.62 3.55
N THR A 71 -4.33 13.79 4.57
CA THR A 71 -4.87 12.65 5.31
C THR A 71 -6.18 12.17 4.69
N PRO A 72 -6.65 10.94 4.99
CA PRO A 72 -7.89 10.43 4.40
C PRO A 72 -9.12 11.28 4.78
N SER A 73 -9.16 11.80 6.00
CA SER A 73 -10.21 12.72 6.45
C SER A 73 -9.80 13.49 7.70
N VAL A 74 -9.86 14.82 7.62
CA VAL A 74 -9.58 15.70 8.77
C VAL A 74 -10.57 15.51 9.92
N THR A 75 -11.78 15.00 9.66
CA THR A 75 -12.81 14.74 10.68
C THR A 75 -12.89 13.27 11.09
N GLY A 76 -12.08 12.40 10.49
CA GLY A 76 -12.11 10.96 10.75
C GLY A 76 -11.50 10.60 12.11
N ARG A 77 -12.15 9.69 12.84
CA ARG A 77 -11.73 9.22 14.18
C ARG A 77 -10.28 8.74 14.23
N TRP A 78 -9.82 8.10 13.15
CA TRP A 78 -8.48 7.54 13.02
C TRP A 78 -7.71 8.13 11.83
N PHE A 79 -8.26 9.12 11.13
CA PHE A 79 -7.68 9.68 9.90
C PHE A 79 -7.26 11.16 10.01
N SER A 80 -7.49 11.79 11.17
CA SER A 80 -7.13 13.18 11.41
C SER A 80 -5.66 13.36 11.82
N GLY A 81 -5.27 14.57 12.22
CA GLY A 81 -3.86 14.94 12.39
C GLY A 81 -3.17 14.98 11.03
N ASN A 82 -1.94 14.50 10.95
CA ASN A 82 -1.18 14.30 9.71
C ASN A 82 -0.89 12.82 9.42
N GLN A 83 -1.79 11.93 9.85
CA GLN A 83 -1.67 10.49 9.58
C GLN A 83 -1.82 10.21 8.09
N THR A 84 -0.79 9.60 7.51
CA THR A 84 -0.64 9.49 6.05
C THR A 84 -0.40 8.03 5.68
N TRP A 85 -1.16 7.54 4.70
CA TRP A 85 -1.05 6.20 4.14
C TRP A 85 -0.59 6.25 2.68
N PRO A 86 0.19 5.26 2.20
CA PRO A 86 0.63 5.21 0.82
C PRO A 86 -0.54 5.10 -0.17
N TRP A 87 -1.49 4.17 0.04
CA TRP A 87 -2.56 3.96 -0.96
C TRP A 87 -3.44 5.18 -1.15
N ASP A 88 -3.82 5.82 -0.04
CA ASP A 88 -4.56 7.08 -0.02
C ASP A 88 -3.78 8.16 -0.75
N THR A 89 -2.48 8.29 -0.46
CA THR A 89 -1.59 9.26 -1.09
C THR A 89 -1.55 9.12 -2.60
N TRP A 90 -1.40 7.90 -3.12
CA TRP A 90 -1.35 7.67 -4.57
C TRP A 90 -2.59 8.21 -5.28
N LYS A 91 -3.78 7.93 -4.72
CA LYS A 91 -5.08 8.38 -5.24
C LYS A 91 -5.28 9.88 -5.09
N GLN A 92 -4.96 10.41 -3.91
CA GLN A 92 -5.09 11.84 -3.59
C GLN A 92 -4.18 12.68 -4.50
N ALA A 93 -2.90 12.32 -4.61
CA ALA A 93 -1.93 13.05 -5.42
C ALA A 93 -2.25 12.96 -6.91
N PHE A 94 -2.76 11.83 -7.40
CA PHE A 94 -3.25 11.70 -8.77
C PHE A 94 -4.34 12.73 -9.07
N ALA A 95 -5.37 12.84 -8.22
CA ALA A 95 -6.42 13.84 -8.40
C ALA A 95 -5.91 15.28 -8.20
N MET A 96 -5.09 15.50 -7.17
CA MET A 96 -4.54 16.82 -6.84
C MET A 96 -3.55 17.34 -7.88
N ALA A 97 -2.93 16.49 -8.69
CA ALA A 97 -2.11 16.92 -9.83
C ALA A 97 -2.86 17.92 -10.71
N HIS A 98 -4.17 17.73 -10.89
CA HIS A 98 -5.02 18.52 -11.80
C HIS A 98 -5.47 19.87 -11.26
N PHE A 99 -5.32 20.16 -9.97
CA PHE A 99 -5.72 21.46 -9.41
C PHE A 99 -4.76 22.05 -8.37
N ASN A 100 -4.05 21.20 -7.63
CA ASN A 100 -3.07 21.58 -6.61
C ASN A 100 -1.79 20.69 -6.69
N PRO A 101 -1.03 20.75 -7.79
CA PRO A 101 0.10 19.86 -8.06
C PRO A 101 1.26 19.99 -7.07
N GLU A 102 1.45 21.17 -6.46
CA GLU A 102 2.51 21.37 -5.46
C GLU A 102 2.26 20.52 -4.21
N ILE A 103 1.01 20.45 -3.74
CA ILE A 103 0.65 19.60 -2.60
C ILE A 103 0.59 18.12 -3.00
N ALA A 104 0.26 17.80 -4.25
CA ALA A 104 0.38 16.43 -4.75
C ALA A 104 1.83 15.91 -4.66
N LYS A 105 2.82 16.71 -5.10
CA LYS A 105 4.25 16.39 -4.97
C LYS A 105 4.66 16.22 -3.51
N GLU A 106 4.28 17.17 -2.65
CA GLU A 106 4.60 17.11 -1.22
C GLU A 106 4.00 15.89 -0.52
N ASN A 107 2.76 15.52 -0.83
CA ASN A 107 2.11 14.36 -0.23
C ASN A 107 2.86 13.06 -0.56
N ILE A 108 3.27 12.90 -1.82
CA ILE A 108 4.12 11.78 -2.24
C ILE A 108 5.48 11.81 -1.53
N ARG A 109 6.12 12.99 -1.42
CA ARG A 109 7.37 13.15 -0.67
C ARG A 109 7.21 12.78 0.80
N ALA A 110 6.08 13.11 1.43
CA ALA A 110 5.81 12.77 2.82
C ALA A 110 5.88 11.25 3.02
N VAL A 111 5.20 10.47 2.19
CA VAL A 111 5.23 9.00 2.23
C VAL A 111 6.65 8.45 2.04
N PHE A 112 7.38 8.92 1.02
CA PHE A 112 8.75 8.44 0.76
C PHE A 112 9.82 9.02 1.69
N SER A 113 9.50 10.03 2.51
CA SER A 113 10.46 10.63 3.47
C SER A 113 10.87 9.67 4.59
N TRP A 114 10.07 8.63 4.81
CA TRP A 114 10.33 7.54 5.76
C TRP A 114 10.51 6.18 5.06
N GLN A 115 10.82 6.19 3.77
CA GLN A 115 11.24 4.98 3.07
C GLN A 115 12.52 4.42 3.69
N ILE A 116 12.55 3.13 3.97
CA ILE A 116 13.66 2.46 4.65
C ILE A 116 14.91 2.51 3.79
N GLN A 117 15.99 3.00 4.38
CA GLN A 117 17.32 3.03 3.78
C GLN A 117 18.10 1.75 4.16
N PRO A 118 19.14 1.37 3.39
CA PRO A 118 19.91 0.15 3.66
C PRO A 118 20.55 0.06 5.06
N ASP A 119 20.81 1.20 5.69
CA ASP A 119 21.41 1.35 7.02
C ASP A 119 20.38 1.61 8.12
N ASP A 120 19.08 1.40 7.86
CA ASP A 120 18.03 1.59 8.86
C ASP A 120 18.31 0.72 10.11
N PRO A 121 18.28 1.30 11.31
CA PRO A 121 18.69 0.61 12.53
C PRO A 121 17.67 -0.42 13.03
N LEU A 122 16.42 -0.35 12.57
CA LEU A 122 15.33 -1.19 13.05
C LEU A 122 15.09 -2.37 12.10
N ARG A 123 15.12 -2.12 10.79
CA ARG A 123 14.73 -3.07 9.75
C ARG A 123 15.59 -2.94 8.49
N PRO A 124 16.93 -3.13 8.59
CA PRO A 124 17.81 -3.05 7.43
C PRO A 124 17.49 -4.11 6.35
N GLN A 125 16.80 -5.20 6.72
CA GLN A 125 16.32 -6.20 5.76
C GLN A 125 15.21 -5.68 4.83
N ASP A 126 14.59 -4.54 5.14
CA ASP A 126 13.46 -3.94 4.44
C ASP A 126 13.84 -2.70 3.62
N ALA A 127 15.11 -2.52 3.24
CA ALA A 127 15.52 -1.42 2.36
C ALA A 127 14.56 -1.26 1.15
N GLY A 128 14.07 -0.04 0.93
CA GLY A 128 13.06 0.27 -0.08
C GLY A 128 11.60 0.22 0.40
N PHE A 129 11.30 -0.41 1.54
CA PHE A 129 9.98 -0.45 2.15
C PHE A 129 9.43 0.95 2.44
N VAL A 130 8.14 1.12 2.25
CA VAL A 130 7.39 2.34 2.56
C VAL A 130 6.40 2.01 3.68
N PRO A 131 6.47 2.68 4.86
CA PRO A 131 5.56 2.44 5.98
C PRO A 131 4.08 2.56 5.60
N ASP A 132 3.24 1.73 6.22
CA ASP A 132 1.79 1.79 6.06
C ASP A 132 1.20 3.09 6.60
N LEU A 133 1.66 3.55 7.77
CA LEU A 133 1.12 4.73 8.42
C LEU A 133 2.26 5.54 9.04
N ILE A 134 2.48 6.75 8.53
CA ILE A 134 3.34 7.75 9.16
C ILE A 134 2.48 8.85 9.80
N ALA A 135 2.95 9.40 10.92
CA ALA A 135 2.20 10.40 11.69
C ALA A 135 3.13 11.37 12.42
N TRP A 136 2.56 12.29 13.19
CA TRP A 136 3.30 13.25 14.00
C TRP A 136 4.32 12.59 14.93
N ASN A 137 3.89 11.58 15.70
CA ASN A 137 4.72 10.88 16.67
C ASN A 137 5.23 9.58 16.07
N LEU A 138 6.54 9.35 16.17
CA LEU A 138 7.18 8.08 15.83
C LEU A 138 6.73 6.96 16.76
N SER A 139 6.86 5.70 16.33
CA SER A 139 6.67 4.55 17.22
C SER A 139 7.72 4.52 18.33
N PRO A 140 7.48 3.77 19.43
CA PRO A 140 8.50 3.52 20.45
C PRO A 140 9.82 2.96 19.92
N GLU A 141 9.76 2.09 18.90
CA GLU A 141 10.94 1.50 18.25
C GLU A 141 11.83 2.54 17.56
N ARG A 142 11.24 3.67 17.17
CA ARG A 142 11.94 4.82 16.58
C ARG A 142 12.13 5.97 17.58
N GLY A 143 11.95 5.71 18.87
CA GLY A 143 12.20 6.68 19.95
C GLY A 143 11.08 7.69 20.21
N GLY A 144 9.88 7.47 19.67
CA GLY A 144 8.68 8.25 19.97
C GLY A 144 7.74 7.56 20.95
N ASP A 145 6.50 8.05 21.02
CA ASP A 145 5.41 7.52 21.86
C ASP A 145 4.10 7.31 21.06
N GLY A 146 4.19 7.37 19.73
CA GLY A 146 3.06 7.25 18.82
C GLY A 146 2.54 5.82 18.74
N GLY A 147 1.23 5.63 18.98
CA GLY A 147 0.55 4.34 18.85
C GLY A 147 0.08 4.00 17.43
N ASN A 148 0.05 4.97 16.51
CA ASN A 148 -0.48 4.76 15.16
C ASN A 148 0.60 4.48 14.13
N TRP A 149 1.85 4.93 14.34
CA TRP A 149 2.94 4.71 13.40
C TRP A 149 3.09 3.21 13.09
N ASN A 150 2.90 2.81 11.83
CA ASN A 150 2.80 1.40 11.45
C ASN A 150 3.80 1.02 10.36
N GLU A 151 4.63 0.03 10.68
CA GLU A 151 5.57 -0.59 9.75
C GLU A 151 5.37 -2.10 9.65
N ARG A 152 4.26 -2.63 10.16
CA ARG A 152 3.93 -4.06 10.11
C ARG A 152 3.66 -4.56 8.68
N ASN A 153 3.27 -3.65 7.81
CA ASN A 153 2.92 -3.87 6.41
C ASN A 153 3.13 -2.57 5.64
N THR A 154 2.98 -2.63 4.33
CA THR A 154 2.81 -1.44 3.48
C THR A 154 1.37 -1.36 2.96
N LYS A 155 1.16 -0.86 1.75
CA LYS A 155 -0.10 -0.85 1.00
C LYS A 155 0.13 -1.16 -0.49
N PRO A 156 -0.92 -1.41 -1.31
CA PRO A 156 -0.73 -1.70 -2.73
C PRO A 156 -0.03 -0.54 -3.46
N SER A 157 0.95 -0.85 -4.31
CA SER A 157 1.78 0.17 -4.96
C SER A 157 1.13 0.70 -6.24
N LEU A 158 0.58 1.92 -6.14
CA LEU A 158 0.26 2.78 -7.29
C LEU A 158 1.17 4.01 -7.32
N ALA A 159 2.37 3.88 -6.74
CA ALA A 159 3.29 4.99 -6.57
C ALA A 159 3.78 5.56 -7.91
N ALA A 160 4.24 4.70 -8.82
CA ALA A 160 4.72 5.13 -10.14
C ALA A 160 3.60 5.75 -10.99
N TRP A 161 2.39 5.20 -10.93
CA TRP A 161 1.19 5.78 -11.56
C TRP A 161 0.90 7.20 -11.05
N SER A 162 0.94 7.40 -9.74
CA SER A 162 0.70 8.70 -9.11
C SER A 162 1.78 9.73 -9.46
N VAL A 163 3.06 9.33 -9.40
CA VAL A 163 4.21 10.15 -9.78
C VAL A 163 4.13 10.56 -11.26
N MET A 164 3.77 9.62 -12.14
CA MET A 164 3.62 9.88 -13.57
C MET A 164 2.50 10.89 -13.85
N GLU A 165 1.38 10.83 -13.12
CA GLU A 165 0.30 11.79 -13.36
C GLU A 165 0.68 13.23 -12.99
N VAL A 166 1.43 13.40 -11.90
CA VAL A 166 2.01 14.70 -11.57
C VAL A 166 2.94 15.18 -12.69
N TYR A 167 3.77 14.31 -13.25
CA TYR A 167 4.57 14.64 -14.43
C TYR A 167 3.69 14.96 -15.65
N ASN A 168 2.61 14.23 -15.88
CA ASN A 168 1.72 14.46 -17.01
C ASN A 168 1.13 15.87 -17.01
N VAL A 169 0.77 16.39 -15.83
CA VAL A 169 0.24 17.76 -15.69
C VAL A 169 1.34 18.82 -15.68
N THR A 170 2.44 18.58 -14.95
CA THR A 170 3.47 19.62 -14.72
C THR A 170 4.56 19.66 -15.80
N LYS A 171 4.76 18.55 -16.51
CA LYS A 171 5.89 18.28 -17.43
C LYS A 171 7.27 18.53 -16.78
N ASP A 172 7.33 18.45 -15.46
CA ASP A 172 8.55 18.71 -14.68
C ASP A 172 9.44 17.47 -14.66
N LYS A 173 10.51 17.48 -15.47
CA LYS A 173 11.45 16.36 -15.51
C LYS A 173 12.26 16.21 -14.20
N ALA A 174 12.52 17.29 -13.47
CA ALA A 174 13.26 17.22 -12.21
C ALA A 174 12.47 16.44 -11.14
N TRP A 175 11.14 16.50 -11.19
CA TRP A 175 10.27 15.64 -10.38
C TRP A 175 10.48 14.14 -10.65
N LEU A 176 10.65 13.74 -11.92
CA LEU A 176 10.97 12.35 -12.25
C LEU A 176 12.37 11.97 -11.77
N GLU A 177 13.36 12.86 -11.92
CA GLU A 177 14.72 12.63 -11.42
C GLU A 177 14.75 12.42 -9.90
N GLU A 178 13.93 13.16 -9.16
CA GLU A 178 13.76 13.03 -7.71
C GLU A 178 13.13 11.69 -7.31
N MET A 179 12.03 11.32 -7.98
CA MET A 179 11.19 10.20 -7.53
C MET A 179 11.61 8.84 -8.08
N TYR A 180 12.18 8.80 -9.27
CA TYR A 180 12.57 7.54 -9.92
C TYR A 180 13.42 6.61 -9.03
N PRO A 181 14.52 7.05 -8.38
CA PRO A 181 15.30 6.14 -7.52
C PRO A 181 14.51 5.62 -6.30
N LYS A 182 13.54 6.39 -5.79
CA LYS A 182 12.67 5.97 -4.67
C LYS A 182 11.68 4.90 -5.10
N LEU A 183 11.11 5.06 -6.29
CA LEU A 183 10.22 4.08 -6.91
C LEU A 183 10.96 2.77 -7.20
N VAL A 184 12.16 2.84 -7.78
CA VAL A 184 13.02 1.66 -8.04
C VAL A 184 13.32 0.91 -6.74
N ALA A 185 13.69 1.60 -5.67
CA ALA A 185 13.96 0.94 -4.39
C ALA A 185 12.72 0.22 -3.81
N TYR A 186 11.52 0.81 -3.99
CA TYR A 186 10.27 0.20 -3.52
C TYR A 186 9.85 -0.98 -4.40
N HIS A 187 10.01 -0.87 -5.72
CA HIS A 187 9.86 -1.97 -6.68
C HIS A 187 10.71 -3.17 -6.29
N ASP A 188 12.02 -2.94 -6.07
CA ASP A 188 12.93 -4.03 -5.74
C ASP A 188 12.63 -4.64 -4.36
N TRP A 189 12.07 -3.86 -3.42
CA TRP A 189 11.65 -4.40 -2.11
C TRP A 189 10.53 -5.42 -2.26
N TRP A 190 9.53 -5.19 -3.11
CA TRP A 190 8.47 -6.17 -3.36
C TRP A 190 9.04 -7.50 -3.86
N LEU A 191 9.92 -7.46 -4.86
CA LEU A 191 10.52 -8.67 -5.42
C LEU A 191 11.46 -9.41 -4.44
N ARG A 192 12.01 -8.72 -3.44
CA ARG A 192 12.84 -9.36 -2.41
C ARG A 192 12.03 -9.91 -1.24
N ASN A 193 11.01 -9.18 -0.78
CA ASN A 193 10.39 -9.41 0.53
C ASN A 193 8.93 -9.93 0.42
N ARG A 194 8.36 -9.99 -0.79
CA ARG A 194 6.96 -10.33 -1.09
C ARG A 194 6.82 -11.20 -2.34
N ASP A 195 7.79 -12.07 -2.60
CA ASP A 195 7.75 -13.06 -3.68
C ASP A 195 8.25 -14.39 -3.10
N HIS A 196 7.38 -15.08 -2.38
CA HIS A 196 7.74 -16.26 -1.58
C HIS A 196 8.31 -17.38 -2.44
N ASN A 197 7.75 -17.58 -3.63
CA ASN A 197 8.15 -18.66 -4.54
C ASN A 197 9.20 -18.23 -5.58
N GLY A 198 9.55 -16.94 -5.64
CA GLY A 198 10.59 -16.38 -6.51
C GLY A 198 10.23 -16.36 -7.99
N ASN A 199 8.93 -16.37 -8.33
CA ASN A 199 8.48 -16.40 -9.72
C ASN A 199 8.41 -15.01 -10.37
N GLY A 200 8.59 -13.93 -9.60
CA GLY A 200 8.48 -12.53 -10.01
C GLY A 200 7.05 -11.98 -9.98
N VAL A 201 6.11 -12.65 -9.31
CA VAL A 201 4.71 -12.26 -9.11
C VAL A 201 4.49 -12.09 -7.61
N PRO A 202 4.25 -10.87 -7.12
CA PRO A 202 4.30 -10.63 -5.69
C PRO A 202 3.00 -11.04 -4.97
N GLU A 203 3.11 -11.34 -3.67
CA GLU A 203 1.98 -11.60 -2.77
C GLU A 203 1.80 -10.47 -1.75
N TYR A 204 0.59 -10.33 -1.20
CA TYR A 204 0.39 -9.47 -0.03
C TYR A 204 0.96 -10.18 1.18
N GLY A 205 1.47 -9.42 2.14
CA GLY A 205 2.21 -9.98 3.24
C GLY A 205 2.43 -9.04 4.40
N ALA A 206 3.40 -9.38 5.24
CA ALA A 206 3.73 -8.62 6.43
C ALA A 206 5.24 -8.58 6.66
N THR A 207 5.72 -7.58 7.37
CA THR A 207 7.14 -7.47 7.72
C THR A 207 7.46 -8.35 8.94
N ARG A 208 8.75 -8.58 9.17
CA ARG A 208 9.22 -8.93 10.51
C ARG A 208 8.89 -7.77 11.45
N ASP A 209 8.28 -8.07 12.60
CA ASP A 209 7.85 -7.05 13.56
C ASP A 209 7.64 -7.66 14.95
N LYS A 210 7.80 -6.84 16.02
CA LYS A 210 7.54 -7.27 17.39
C LYS A 210 6.12 -7.81 17.60
N ALA A 211 5.15 -7.35 16.81
CA ALA A 211 3.77 -7.82 16.87
C ALA A 211 3.59 -9.17 16.17
N HIS A 212 4.52 -9.57 15.30
CA HIS A 212 4.38 -10.69 14.39
C HIS A 212 5.20 -11.91 14.80
N ASN A 213 6.32 -11.69 15.48
CA ASN A 213 7.25 -12.74 15.82
C ASN A 213 7.92 -12.53 17.17
N THR A 214 8.39 -13.63 17.75
CA THR A 214 9.31 -13.61 18.89
C THR A 214 10.64 -12.96 18.51
N ASP A 215 11.49 -12.66 19.50
CA ASP A 215 12.84 -12.13 19.27
C ASP A 215 13.72 -13.07 18.42
N THR A 216 13.45 -14.37 18.48
CA THR A 216 14.11 -15.41 17.66
C THR A 216 13.52 -15.55 16.24
N GLY A 217 12.49 -14.78 15.91
CA GLY A 217 11.87 -14.76 14.58
C GLY A 217 10.87 -15.89 14.35
N GLU A 218 10.25 -16.43 15.40
CA GLU A 218 9.14 -17.38 15.26
C GLU A 218 7.81 -16.66 15.18
N MET A 219 7.04 -16.91 14.12
CA MET A 219 5.71 -16.31 13.90
C MET A 219 4.76 -16.58 15.07
N LEU A 220 4.13 -15.53 15.61
CA LEU A 220 3.13 -15.59 16.67
C LEU A 220 1.73 -15.87 16.10
N PHE A 221 0.94 -16.65 16.83
CA PHE A 221 -0.49 -16.83 16.58
C PHE A 221 -1.25 -17.24 17.83
N THR A 222 -2.55 -16.97 17.88
CA THR A 222 -3.43 -17.36 18.98
C THR A 222 -4.52 -18.28 18.46
N VAL A 223 -4.66 -19.46 19.08
CA VAL A 223 -5.70 -20.44 18.79
C VAL A 223 -6.84 -20.22 19.77
N LYS A 224 -8.07 -20.12 19.27
CA LYS A 224 -9.27 -20.02 20.10
C LYS A 224 -10.15 -21.25 19.94
N GLN A 225 -10.58 -21.84 21.04
CA GLN A 225 -11.52 -22.96 21.07
C GLN A 225 -12.43 -22.86 22.30
N GLY A 226 -13.70 -22.52 22.08
CA GLY A 226 -14.63 -22.09 23.11
C GLY A 226 -14.08 -20.89 23.89
N ASP A 227 -14.03 -21.02 25.21
CA ASP A 227 -13.49 -19.99 26.10
C ASP A 227 -11.97 -20.08 26.30
N LYS A 228 -11.29 -21.03 25.65
CA LYS A 228 -9.84 -21.20 25.75
C LYS A 228 -9.13 -20.45 24.63
N GLU A 229 -8.12 -19.70 25.02
CA GLU A 229 -7.16 -19.06 24.11
C GLU A 229 -5.75 -19.51 24.46
N GLU A 230 -4.98 -19.91 23.45
CA GLU A 230 -3.59 -20.33 23.58
C GLU A 230 -2.73 -19.61 22.54
N THR A 231 -1.76 -18.81 22.99
CA THR A 231 -0.77 -18.17 22.11
C THR A 231 0.42 -19.09 21.92
N LEU A 232 0.73 -19.37 20.67
CA LEU A 232 1.80 -20.25 20.22
C LEU A 232 2.72 -19.51 19.24
N SER A 233 3.89 -20.09 18.97
CA SER A 233 4.85 -19.58 17.99
C SER A 233 5.34 -20.66 17.03
N GLY A 234 5.78 -20.24 15.85
CA GLY A 234 6.52 -21.04 14.87
C GLY A 234 5.65 -21.76 13.84
N LEU A 235 6.14 -21.80 12.59
CA LEU A 235 5.38 -22.36 11.45
C LEU A 235 5.06 -23.85 11.59
N ARG A 236 5.88 -24.64 12.31
CA ARG A 236 5.60 -26.05 12.55
C ARG A 236 4.36 -26.24 13.43
N ASN A 237 4.23 -25.45 14.48
CA ASN A 237 3.06 -25.47 15.36
C ASN A 237 1.83 -24.98 14.60
N TYR A 238 1.97 -23.90 13.83
CA TYR A 238 0.91 -23.40 12.94
C TYR A 238 0.42 -24.48 11.97
N ALA A 239 1.32 -25.12 11.22
CA ALA A 239 0.97 -26.15 10.25
C ALA A 239 0.25 -27.34 10.90
N ARG A 240 0.68 -27.74 12.11
CA ARG A 240 0.01 -28.78 12.90
C ARG A 240 -1.43 -28.37 13.25
N ILE A 241 -1.63 -27.18 13.81
CA ILE A 241 -2.95 -26.67 14.21
C ILE A 241 -3.90 -26.56 13.00
N ILE A 242 -3.43 -26.02 11.88
CA ILE A 242 -4.21 -25.96 10.63
C ILE A 242 -4.60 -27.37 10.16
N SER A 243 -3.70 -28.35 10.26
CA SER A 243 -3.98 -29.74 9.82
C SER A 243 -4.98 -30.46 10.72
N GLU A 244 -4.97 -30.18 12.03
CA GLU A 244 -5.90 -30.76 12.99
C GLU A 244 -7.31 -30.15 12.85
N GLY A 245 -7.40 -28.86 12.50
CA GLY A 245 -8.67 -28.17 12.25
C GLY A 245 -9.57 -28.02 13.48
N GLN A 246 -9.02 -28.19 14.69
CA GLN A 246 -9.77 -28.16 15.96
C GLN A 246 -9.69 -26.78 16.64
N TYR A 247 -10.20 -25.74 15.98
CA TYR A 247 -10.26 -24.39 16.52
C TYR A 247 -11.49 -23.65 15.99
N ASP A 248 -12.01 -22.70 16.76
CA ASP A 248 -13.10 -21.82 16.35
C ASP A 248 -12.57 -20.64 15.52
N SER A 249 -11.42 -20.09 15.92
CA SER A 249 -10.69 -19.06 15.17
C SER A 249 -9.18 -19.16 15.42
N LEU A 250 -8.43 -18.61 14.48
CA LEU A 250 -6.99 -18.50 14.53
C LEU A 250 -6.61 -17.05 14.25
N GLU A 251 -5.98 -16.39 15.21
CA GLU A 251 -5.51 -15.02 15.06
C GLU A 251 -4.01 -15.03 14.80
N ILE A 252 -3.61 -14.60 13.60
CA ILE A 252 -2.20 -14.47 13.22
C ILE A 252 -1.95 -12.97 12.97
N PRO A 253 -1.27 -12.26 13.88
CA PRO A 253 -1.06 -10.82 13.73
C PRO A 253 -0.40 -10.41 12.40
N ALA A 254 0.47 -11.27 11.87
CA ALA A 254 1.10 -11.07 10.57
C ALA A 254 0.12 -11.25 9.39
N GLN A 255 -0.82 -12.21 9.48
CA GLN A 255 -1.86 -12.37 8.46
C GLN A 255 -2.86 -11.22 8.49
N VAL A 256 -3.18 -10.69 9.68
CA VAL A 256 -3.98 -9.47 9.83
C VAL A 256 -3.27 -8.29 9.17
N ALA A 257 -1.96 -8.13 9.38
CA ALA A 257 -1.19 -7.10 8.70
C ALA A 257 -1.13 -7.31 7.17
N ALA A 258 -1.16 -8.55 6.68
CA ALA A 258 -1.26 -8.84 5.25
C ALA A 258 -2.63 -8.46 4.67
N SER A 259 -3.73 -8.65 5.41
CA SER A 259 -5.03 -8.14 4.97
C SER A 259 -5.03 -6.60 4.92
N TRP A 260 -4.39 -5.94 5.88
CA TRP A 260 -4.15 -4.49 5.82
C TRP A 260 -3.28 -4.09 4.63
N GLU A 261 -2.26 -4.88 4.25
CA GLU A 261 -1.41 -4.60 3.10
C GLU A 261 -2.18 -4.62 1.77
N SER A 262 -3.21 -5.47 1.68
CA SER A 262 -4.15 -5.44 0.55
C SER A 262 -5.05 -4.21 0.53
N GLY A 263 -5.22 -3.57 1.71
CA GLY A 263 -6.17 -2.50 2.02
C GLY A 263 -7.65 -2.85 1.77
N ARG A 264 -7.98 -4.15 1.77
CA ARG A 264 -9.34 -4.71 1.69
C ARG A 264 -9.49 -5.77 2.78
N ASP A 265 -9.40 -5.30 4.01
CA ASP A 265 -9.09 -6.09 5.21
C ASP A 265 -10.05 -7.25 5.50
N ASP A 266 -11.27 -7.21 4.96
CA ASP A 266 -12.34 -8.21 5.14
C ASP A 266 -12.85 -8.77 3.79
N ALA A 267 -12.09 -8.63 2.71
CA ALA A 267 -12.50 -9.13 1.41
C ALA A 267 -12.55 -10.67 1.37
N ALA A 268 -13.60 -11.20 0.74
CA ALA A 268 -13.84 -12.64 0.61
C ALA A 268 -12.63 -13.43 0.06
N VAL A 269 -11.92 -12.86 -0.91
CA VAL A 269 -10.74 -13.48 -1.54
C VAL A 269 -9.59 -13.75 -0.56
N PHE A 270 -9.58 -13.09 0.60
CA PHE A 270 -8.59 -13.33 1.66
C PHE A 270 -9.09 -14.27 2.76
N GLY A 271 -10.18 -15.01 2.50
CA GLY A 271 -10.73 -16.01 3.41
C GLY A 271 -11.74 -15.45 4.42
N PHE A 272 -12.12 -14.18 4.31
CA PHE A 272 -13.11 -13.56 5.19
C PHE A 272 -14.53 -13.89 4.74
N ILE A 273 -15.25 -14.64 5.57
CA ILE A 273 -16.64 -15.05 5.35
C ILE A 273 -17.34 -15.16 6.70
N ASP A 274 -18.57 -14.66 6.80
CA ASP A 274 -19.31 -14.80 8.04
C ASP A 274 -19.80 -16.25 8.27
N LYS A 275 -20.15 -16.58 9.52
CA LYS A 275 -20.57 -17.94 9.89
C LYS A 275 -21.75 -18.44 9.07
N ALA A 276 -22.77 -17.61 8.85
CA ALA A 276 -23.99 -18.01 8.15
C ALA A 276 -23.73 -18.25 6.66
N GLN A 277 -22.89 -17.41 6.04
CA GLN A 277 -22.42 -17.58 4.67
C GLN A 277 -21.59 -18.86 4.52
N LEU A 278 -20.66 -19.13 5.44
CA LEU A 278 -19.83 -20.33 5.40
C LEU A 278 -20.66 -21.61 5.62
N ASP A 279 -21.59 -21.59 6.57
CA ASP A 279 -22.49 -22.72 6.82
C ASP A 279 -23.35 -23.01 5.56
N LYS A 280 -23.81 -21.98 4.85
CA LYS A 280 -24.53 -22.12 3.57
C LYS A 280 -23.62 -22.62 2.44
N TYR A 281 -22.38 -22.13 2.34
CA TYR A 281 -21.38 -22.60 1.37
C TYR A 281 -21.09 -24.10 1.54
N VAL A 282 -20.90 -24.54 2.79
CA VAL A 282 -20.69 -25.95 3.14
C VAL A 282 -21.92 -26.79 2.86
N ALA A 283 -23.12 -26.30 3.18
CA ALA A 283 -24.38 -26.99 2.88
C ALA A 283 -24.59 -27.20 1.36
N ASN A 284 -24.03 -26.32 0.53
CA ASN A 284 -24.05 -26.43 -0.94
C ASN A 284 -22.91 -27.27 -1.52
N GLY A 285 -22.12 -27.94 -0.68
CA GLY A 285 -21.06 -28.88 -1.10
C GLY A 285 -19.64 -28.31 -1.10
N GLY A 286 -19.45 -27.05 -0.70
CA GLY A 286 -18.12 -26.47 -0.47
C GLY A 286 -17.45 -26.98 0.81
N LYS A 287 -16.15 -26.75 0.96
CA LYS A 287 -15.40 -27.13 2.18
C LYS A 287 -14.96 -25.90 2.94
N ARG A 288 -14.96 -25.97 4.28
CA ARG A 288 -14.42 -24.86 5.11
C ARG A 288 -12.97 -24.54 4.79
N SER A 289 -12.18 -25.56 4.42
CA SER A 289 -10.78 -25.40 4.00
C SER A 289 -10.61 -24.52 2.77
N ASP A 290 -11.65 -24.36 1.94
CA ASP A 290 -11.60 -23.54 0.74
C ASP A 290 -11.53 -22.04 1.07
N TRP A 291 -11.87 -21.66 2.31
CA TRP A 291 -11.77 -20.29 2.82
C TRP A 291 -10.51 -20.07 3.67
N THR A 292 -9.63 -21.08 3.76
CA THR A 292 -8.41 -20.99 4.56
C THR A 292 -7.24 -20.51 3.71
N VAL A 293 -6.90 -19.22 3.82
CA VAL A 293 -5.67 -18.69 3.20
C VAL A 293 -4.47 -19.05 4.07
N LYS A 294 -3.57 -19.87 3.52
CA LYS A 294 -2.34 -20.27 4.21
C LYS A 294 -1.31 -19.12 4.23
N PHE A 295 -0.38 -19.18 5.17
CA PHE A 295 0.64 -18.16 5.37
C PHE A 295 2.05 -18.76 5.31
N ALA A 296 3.03 -17.99 4.84
CA ALA A 296 4.43 -18.43 4.70
C ALA A 296 5.42 -17.36 5.17
N GLU A 297 6.61 -17.81 5.60
CA GLU A 297 7.76 -16.94 5.89
C GLU A 297 8.62 -16.74 4.65
N ASN A 298 9.09 -15.51 4.46
CA ASN A 298 10.07 -15.15 3.44
C ASN A 298 11.43 -15.03 4.11
N ARG A 299 12.41 -15.81 3.64
CA ARG A 299 13.76 -15.83 4.19
C ARG A 299 14.80 -15.66 3.09
N ARG A 300 15.88 -14.95 3.40
CA ARG A 300 17.08 -14.95 2.55
C ARG A 300 17.75 -16.33 2.57
N GLN A 301 18.65 -16.56 1.61
CA GLN A 301 19.45 -17.78 1.54
C GLN A 301 20.28 -18.03 2.81
N ASP A 302 20.68 -16.98 3.54
CA ASP A 302 21.39 -17.09 4.83
C ASP A 302 20.48 -17.38 6.04
N GLY A 303 19.17 -17.54 5.82
CA GLY A 303 18.17 -17.81 6.85
C GLY A 303 17.55 -16.56 7.50
N THR A 304 18.01 -15.35 7.15
CA THR A 304 17.45 -14.09 7.68
C THR A 304 15.96 -13.99 7.35
N LEU A 305 15.11 -13.79 8.36
CA LEU A 305 13.69 -13.52 8.19
C LEU A 305 13.49 -12.14 7.57
N LEU A 306 12.92 -12.11 6.37
CA LEU A 306 12.55 -10.89 5.65
C LEU A 306 11.12 -10.44 6.02
N GLY A 307 10.23 -11.39 6.23
CA GLY A 307 8.83 -11.14 6.53
C GLY A 307 7.97 -12.34 6.17
N TYR A 308 6.76 -12.07 5.72
CA TYR A 308 5.73 -13.06 5.46
C TYR A 308 4.97 -12.73 4.17
N SER A 309 4.41 -13.77 3.54
CA SER A 309 3.47 -13.66 2.44
C SER A 309 2.24 -14.53 2.71
N LEU A 310 1.07 -14.09 2.23
CA LEU A 310 -0.02 -15.01 1.94
C LEU A 310 0.51 -16.07 0.97
N ARG A 311 0.10 -17.33 1.12
CA ARG A 311 0.34 -18.36 0.08
C ARG A 311 -0.67 -18.21 -1.05
N GLN A 312 -0.79 -16.98 -1.55
CA GLN A 312 -1.76 -16.54 -2.53
C GLN A 312 -1.20 -15.32 -3.26
N GLU A 313 -1.13 -15.41 -4.58
CA GLU A 313 -0.78 -14.29 -5.46
C GLU A 313 -2.07 -13.58 -5.88
N SER A 314 -2.17 -12.29 -5.55
CA SER A 314 -3.36 -11.52 -5.83
C SER A 314 -3.34 -10.87 -7.21
N VAL A 315 -4.45 -10.98 -7.95
CA VAL A 315 -4.50 -10.49 -9.34
C VAL A 315 -4.43 -8.98 -9.42
N ASP A 316 -5.02 -8.26 -8.45
CA ASP A 316 -4.88 -6.81 -8.37
C ASP A 316 -3.43 -6.41 -8.08
N GLN A 317 -2.74 -7.13 -7.21
CA GLN A 317 -1.34 -6.84 -6.89
C GLN A 317 -0.41 -7.11 -8.07
N ALA A 318 -0.59 -8.22 -8.78
CA ALA A 318 0.14 -8.50 -10.02
C ALA A 318 -0.12 -7.40 -11.07
N SER A 319 -1.36 -6.92 -11.16
CA SER A 319 -1.75 -5.82 -12.05
C SER A 319 -1.13 -4.47 -11.64
N TYR A 320 -1.01 -4.19 -10.33
CA TYR A 320 -0.30 -3.01 -9.83
C TYR A 320 1.21 -3.12 -10.11
N MET A 321 1.81 -4.31 -9.97
CA MET A 321 3.21 -4.54 -10.33
C MET A 321 3.45 -4.42 -11.84
N TYR A 322 2.49 -4.84 -12.68
CA TYR A 322 2.52 -4.57 -14.12
C TYR A 322 2.54 -3.05 -14.38
N SER A 323 1.64 -2.31 -13.73
CA SER A 323 1.55 -0.84 -13.84
C SER A 323 2.85 -0.16 -13.37
N ASP A 324 3.43 -0.62 -12.27
CA ASP A 324 4.68 -0.10 -11.73
C ASP A 324 5.84 -0.27 -12.72
N ASN A 325 6.03 -1.49 -13.25
CA ASN A 325 7.00 -1.76 -14.31
C ASN A 325 6.76 -0.89 -15.56
N HIS A 326 5.51 -0.77 -15.99
CA HIS A 326 5.15 0.04 -17.15
C HIS A 326 5.57 1.52 -16.96
N TYR A 327 5.19 2.14 -15.84
CA TYR A 327 5.53 3.53 -15.57
C TYR A 327 7.02 3.74 -15.26
N LEU A 328 7.70 2.80 -14.61
CA LEU A 328 9.15 2.84 -14.46
C LEU A 328 9.84 2.82 -15.83
N ALA A 329 9.36 2.02 -16.79
CA ALA A 329 9.91 2.02 -18.14
C ALA A 329 9.72 3.35 -18.88
N GLU A 330 8.54 3.98 -18.72
CA GLU A 330 8.26 5.30 -19.28
C GLU A 330 9.16 6.37 -18.67
N MET A 331 9.26 6.42 -17.33
CA MET A 331 10.15 7.35 -16.63
C MET A 331 11.61 7.14 -17.04
N ALA A 332 12.08 5.89 -17.09
CA ALA A 332 13.42 5.56 -17.55
C ALA A 332 13.67 6.07 -18.98
N THR A 333 12.69 5.94 -19.88
CA THR A 333 12.78 6.51 -21.24
C THR A 333 12.92 8.03 -21.20
N LEU A 334 12.07 8.73 -20.43
CA LEU A 334 12.09 10.19 -20.26
C LEU A 334 13.40 10.69 -19.63
N LEU A 335 14.03 9.87 -18.79
CA LEU A 335 15.30 10.13 -18.12
C LEU A 335 16.53 9.66 -18.91
N ASN A 336 16.37 9.23 -20.17
CA ASN A 336 17.44 8.73 -21.04
C ASN A 336 18.19 7.50 -20.46
N LYS A 337 17.45 6.56 -19.87
CA LYS A 337 17.92 5.29 -19.32
C LYS A 337 17.38 4.08 -20.12
N PRO A 338 17.79 3.89 -21.39
CA PRO A 338 17.15 2.93 -22.30
C PRO A 338 17.26 1.48 -21.84
N ASN A 339 18.36 1.08 -21.20
CA ASN A 339 18.55 -0.28 -20.70
C ASN A 339 17.59 -0.60 -19.54
N GLU A 340 17.43 0.33 -18.60
CA GLU A 340 16.45 0.21 -17.51
C GLU A 340 15.02 0.18 -18.08
N ALA A 341 14.73 1.03 -19.06
CA ALA A 341 13.42 1.05 -19.73
C ALA A 341 13.11 -0.25 -20.48
N GLN A 342 14.11 -0.91 -21.07
CA GLN A 342 13.94 -2.21 -21.72
C GLN A 342 13.70 -3.30 -20.68
N HIS A 343 14.45 -3.29 -19.57
CA HIS A 343 14.30 -4.24 -18.47
C HIS A 343 12.88 -4.21 -17.90
N TYR A 344 12.37 -3.03 -17.51
CA TYR A 344 11.04 -2.91 -16.95
C TYR A 344 9.92 -3.27 -17.94
N ARG A 345 10.10 -3.00 -19.25
CA ARG A 345 9.16 -3.50 -20.28
C ARG A 345 9.08 -5.02 -20.33
N GLN A 346 10.21 -5.71 -20.18
CA GLN A 346 10.24 -7.18 -20.16
C GLN A 346 9.54 -7.74 -18.92
N LEU A 347 9.75 -7.12 -17.76
CA LEU A 347 9.06 -7.49 -16.52
C LEU A 347 7.54 -7.26 -16.61
N ALA A 348 7.12 -6.11 -17.15
CA ALA A 348 5.70 -5.84 -17.41
C ALA A 348 5.08 -6.90 -18.33
N GLN A 349 5.74 -7.23 -19.45
CA GLN A 349 5.23 -8.28 -20.35
C GLN A 349 5.10 -9.63 -19.65
N LYS A 350 6.10 -10.04 -18.87
CA LYS A 350 6.06 -11.30 -18.11
C LYS A 350 4.87 -11.34 -17.15
N LEU A 351 4.59 -10.25 -16.44
CA LEU A 351 3.43 -10.14 -15.54
C LEU A 351 2.11 -10.19 -16.29
N ALA A 352 2.00 -9.48 -17.43
CA ALA A 352 0.79 -9.53 -18.25
C ALA A 352 0.52 -10.95 -18.77
N ASP A 353 1.57 -11.66 -19.22
CA ASP A 353 1.46 -13.04 -19.68
C ASP A 353 1.00 -13.95 -18.53
N TYR A 354 1.56 -13.78 -17.33
CA TYR A 354 1.16 -14.53 -16.13
C TYR A 354 -0.30 -14.26 -15.75
N ILE A 355 -0.70 -13.00 -15.64
CA ILE A 355 -2.07 -12.60 -15.29
C ILE A 355 -3.08 -13.22 -16.26
N ASN A 356 -2.85 -13.08 -17.56
CA ASN A 356 -3.77 -13.61 -18.58
C ASN A 356 -3.78 -15.14 -18.66
N THR A 357 -2.65 -15.80 -18.44
CA THR A 357 -2.54 -17.26 -18.55
C THR A 357 -3.01 -17.97 -17.27
N CYS A 358 -2.69 -17.40 -16.12
CA CYS A 358 -2.83 -18.06 -14.84
C CYS A 358 -4.07 -17.56 -14.08
N MET A 359 -4.32 -16.25 -14.06
CA MET A 359 -5.35 -15.65 -13.18
C MET A 359 -6.72 -15.49 -13.88
N PHE A 360 -6.82 -15.68 -15.20
CA PHE A 360 -8.09 -15.66 -15.92
C PHE A 360 -8.76 -17.03 -15.96
N ASP A 361 -10.01 -17.13 -15.50
CA ASP A 361 -10.85 -18.32 -15.68
C ASP A 361 -11.76 -18.17 -16.91
N PRO A 362 -11.54 -18.95 -17.98
CA PRO A 362 -12.39 -18.91 -19.17
C PRO A 362 -13.80 -19.46 -18.93
N THR A 363 -14.04 -20.21 -17.83
CA THR A 363 -15.38 -20.74 -17.52
C THR A 363 -16.32 -19.66 -16.97
N THR A 364 -15.82 -18.80 -16.07
CA THR A 364 -16.62 -17.72 -15.49
C THR A 364 -16.40 -16.36 -16.17
N HIS A 365 -15.44 -16.30 -17.11
CA HIS A 365 -15.03 -15.08 -17.81
C HIS A 365 -14.54 -13.98 -16.86
N PHE A 366 -13.77 -14.35 -15.84
CA PHE A 366 -13.33 -13.43 -14.80
C PHE A 366 -11.92 -13.76 -14.29
N PHE A 367 -11.30 -12.80 -13.59
CA PHE A 367 -9.97 -12.94 -13.00
C PHE A 367 -10.04 -13.23 -11.50
N TYR A 368 -9.15 -14.07 -11.00
CA TYR A 368 -9.10 -14.52 -9.61
C TYR A 368 -7.66 -14.60 -9.10
N ASP A 369 -7.53 -14.55 -7.78
CA ASP A 369 -6.29 -14.83 -7.09
C ASP A 369 -5.91 -16.32 -7.23
N LEU A 370 -4.62 -16.61 -7.09
CA LEU A 370 -4.07 -17.97 -7.20
C LEU A 370 -3.37 -18.39 -5.92
N ARG A 371 -3.69 -19.59 -5.43
CA ARG A 371 -2.98 -20.20 -4.32
C ARG A 371 -1.60 -20.68 -4.76
N ILE A 372 -0.62 -20.48 -3.88
CA ILE A 372 0.72 -21.03 -4.03
C ILE A 372 0.73 -22.45 -3.43
N GLU A 373 0.58 -23.45 -4.28
CA GLU A 373 0.63 -24.86 -3.88
C GLU A 373 2.06 -25.38 -3.62
N GLU A 374 2.19 -26.54 -2.96
CA GLU A 374 3.51 -27.16 -2.68
C GLU A 374 4.21 -27.70 -3.93
N LYS A 375 3.48 -27.92 -5.02
CA LYS A 375 4.04 -28.28 -6.32
C LYS A 375 3.34 -27.44 -7.39
N PRO A 376 4.07 -26.75 -8.28
CA PRO A 376 3.48 -26.16 -9.47
C PRO A 376 2.77 -27.28 -10.26
N LEU A 377 1.53 -27.05 -10.69
CA LEU A 377 0.78 -28.05 -11.45
C LEU A 377 1.59 -28.44 -12.70
N ALA A 378 1.97 -29.71 -12.84
CA ALA A 378 2.90 -30.19 -13.89
C ALA A 378 2.43 -29.94 -15.35
N LYS A 379 1.25 -29.35 -15.56
CA LYS A 379 0.69 -28.95 -16.85
C LYS A 379 0.34 -27.45 -16.96
N ARG A 380 0.60 -26.64 -15.92
CA ARG A 380 0.39 -25.19 -15.92
C ARG A 380 1.57 -24.53 -15.22
N LEU A 381 2.12 -23.48 -15.82
CA LEU A 381 3.10 -22.59 -15.18
C LEU A 381 2.53 -21.81 -13.97
N CYS A 382 1.40 -22.26 -13.40
CA CYS A 382 0.49 -21.52 -12.53
C CYS A 382 0.06 -22.37 -11.33
N GLY A 383 -0.28 -21.72 -10.21
CA GLY A 383 -0.92 -22.34 -9.03
C GLY A 383 -2.39 -22.74 -9.23
N GLU A 384 -3.09 -23.07 -8.14
CA GLU A 384 -4.53 -23.41 -8.15
C GLU A 384 -5.38 -22.13 -8.03
N THR A 385 -6.46 -22.02 -8.80
CA THR A 385 -7.37 -20.87 -8.77
C THR A 385 -8.27 -20.88 -7.54
N ASP A 386 -8.35 -19.78 -6.79
CA ASP A 386 -9.27 -19.62 -5.65
C ASP A 386 -10.68 -19.26 -6.16
N ARG A 387 -11.57 -20.26 -6.22
CA ARG A 387 -12.94 -20.15 -6.79
C ARG A 387 -14.03 -20.10 -5.73
#